data_AF-A0A6P0CIQ0-F1
#
_entry.id   AF-A0A6P0CIQ0-F1
#
_cell.length_a   1.000
_cell.length_b   1.000
_cell.length_c   1.000
_cell.angle_alpha   90.00
_cell.angle_beta   90.00
_cell.angle_gamma   90.00
#
_symmetry.space_group_name_H-M   'P 1'
#
loop_
_entity.id
_entity.type
_entity.pdbx_description
1 polymer ?
#
loop_
_entity_poly.entity_id
_entity_poly.type
_entity_poly.pdbx_seq_one_letter_code
_entity_poly.pdbx_strand_id
1 'polypeptide(L)'
;PQYVKPFVKRQKNDAADAEAIVIAAQRPEMRFVEPKSNAQIARGVVFRSRDRLVRQRTEQINALRSVLYEQGQVFPTGVHQMKKIAAFLQQADNGLLALVREECEELLASIYDLTARIDAKTLKLKKLSQQPEISRRLQTIPGVGPLTAMAVEAFAPSMDIFRCGRDFAAWIGLVP
;
A
#
# COMPACT_ATOMS: atom_id res chain seq x y z
N PRO A 1 -8.90 2.42 22.11
CA PRO A 1 -9.52 3.72 21.79
C PRO A 1 -9.56 4.64 23.03
N GLN A 2 -9.03 5.87 22.94
CA GLN A 2 -8.91 6.78 24.10
C GLN A 2 -10.27 7.09 24.76
N TYR A 3 -11.33 7.26 23.97
CA TYR A 3 -12.69 7.56 24.47
C TYR A 3 -13.43 6.36 25.08
N VAL A 4 -13.00 5.13 24.80
CA VAL A 4 -13.63 3.91 25.36
C VAL A 4 -13.02 3.55 26.71
N LYS A 5 -11.72 3.85 26.91
CA LYS A 5 -10.95 3.49 28.11
C LYS A 5 -11.61 3.91 29.43
N PRO A 6 -12.26 5.09 29.56
CA PRO A 6 -12.95 5.48 30.79
C PRO A 6 -14.17 4.61 31.15
N PHE A 7 -14.72 3.87 30.19
CA PHE A 7 -15.94 3.05 30.37
C PHE A 7 -15.65 1.56 30.55
N VAL A 8 -14.38 1.13 30.47
CA VAL A 8 -13.99 -0.27 30.65
C VAL A 8 -14.04 -0.62 32.14
N LYS A 9 -14.86 -1.62 32.49
CA LYS A 9 -14.99 -2.13 33.87
C LYS A 9 -13.75 -2.93 34.29
N ARG A 10 -13.62 -3.22 35.59
CA ARG A 10 -12.54 -4.09 36.11
C ARG A 10 -12.65 -5.49 35.48
N GLN A 11 -11.51 -6.13 35.28
CA GLN A 11 -11.34 -7.40 34.55
C GLN A 11 -11.67 -7.30 33.06
N LYS A 12 -10.62 -7.17 32.25
CA LYS A 12 -10.73 -7.07 30.79
C LYS A 12 -11.24 -8.38 30.20
N ASN A 13 -12.38 -8.34 29.53
CA ASN A 13 -12.92 -9.41 28.69
C ASN A 13 -13.70 -8.80 27.52
N ASP A 14 -13.98 -9.59 26.48
CA ASP A 14 -14.62 -9.10 25.25
C ASP A 14 -16.02 -8.52 25.51
N ALA A 15 -16.76 -9.06 26.48
CA ALA A 15 -18.09 -8.57 26.85
C ALA A 15 -18.03 -7.17 27.49
N ALA A 16 -17.09 -6.95 28.41
CA ALA A 16 -16.85 -5.67 29.06
C ALA A 16 -16.31 -4.63 28.06
N ASP A 17 -15.48 -5.05 27.11
CA ASP A 17 -14.98 -4.18 26.03
C ASP A 17 -16.14 -3.78 25.09
N ALA A 18 -17.03 -4.72 24.72
CA ALA A 18 -18.22 -4.41 23.92
C ALA A 18 -19.19 -3.47 24.65
N GLU A 19 -19.46 -3.71 25.94
CA GLU A 19 -20.30 -2.83 26.75
C GLU A 19 -19.71 -1.42 26.85
N ALA A 20 -18.40 -1.30 27.08
CA ALA A 20 -17.71 -0.02 27.14
C ALA A 20 -17.79 0.74 25.80
N ILE A 21 -17.70 0.04 24.67
CA ILE A 21 -17.89 0.64 23.34
C ILE A 21 -19.31 1.20 23.18
N VAL A 22 -20.33 0.44 23.56
CA VAL A 22 -21.74 0.88 23.46
C VAL A 22 -21.99 2.09 24.36
N ILE A 23 -21.51 2.07 25.60
CA ILE A 23 -21.65 3.19 26.55
C ILE A 23 -20.94 4.45 26.01
N ALA A 24 -19.72 4.29 25.48
CA ALA A 24 -18.99 5.40 24.89
C ALA A 24 -19.75 5.97 23.69
N ALA A 25 -20.29 5.11 22.81
CA ALA A 25 -21.05 5.51 21.64
C ALA A 25 -22.34 6.28 21.98
N GLN A 26 -22.93 6.08 23.16
CA GLN A 26 -24.15 6.81 23.58
C GLN A 26 -23.87 8.23 24.08
N ARG A 27 -22.61 8.66 24.23
CA ARG A 27 -22.28 9.99 24.75
C ARG A 27 -22.63 11.07 23.72
N PRO A 28 -23.33 12.16 24.09
CA PRO A 28 -23.73 13.22 23.16
C PRO A 28 -22.57 13.90 22.44
N GLU A 29 -21.41 13.99 23.11
CA GLU A 29 -20.19 14.60 22.58
C GLU A 29 -19.36 13.62 21.73
N MET A 30 -19.83 12.38 21.54
CA MET A 30 -19.09 11.38 20.79
C MET A 30 -19.04 11.73 19.31
N ARG A 31 -17.85 11.66 18.73
CA ARG A 31 -17.63 11.93 17.32
C ARG A 31 -17.70 10.63 16.53
N PHE A 32 -18.69 10.53 15.65
CA PHE A 32 -18.83 9.40 14.72
C PHE A 32 -18.08 9.64 13.42
N VAL A 33 -17.74 8.55 12.74
CA VAL A 33 -17.14 8.57 11.41
C VAL A 33 -18.12 7.90 10.47
N GLU A 34 -18.38 8.54 9.32
CA GLU A 34 -19.26 7.96 8.30
C GLU A 34 -18.67 6.66 7.74
N PRO A 35 -19.51 5.62 7.53
CA PRO A 35 -19.11 4.44 6.78
C PRO A 35 -18.64 4.80 5.37
N LYS A 36 -17.61 4.11 4.90
CA LYS A 36 -17.13 4.26 3.51
C LYS A 36 -18.22 3.84 2.53
N SER A 37 -18.40 4.62 1.47
CA SER A 37 -19.30 4.22 0.38
C SER A 37 -18.77 3.00 -0.38
N ASN A 38 -19.65 2.27 -1.06
CA ASN A 38 -19.28 1.13 -1.90
C ASN A 38 -18.21 1.50 -2.95
N ALA A 39 -18.28 2.71 -3.50
CA ALA A 39 -17.30 3.22 -4.44
C ALA A 39 -15.92 3.42 -3.78
N GLN A 40 -15.86 3.95 -2.55
CA GLN A 40 -14.62 4.07 -1.78
C GLN A 40 -14.03 2.70 -1.42
N ILE A 41 -14.87 1.75 -1.01
CA ILE A 41 -14.46 0.37 -0.72
C ILE A 41 -13.85 -0.27 -1.96
N ALA A 42 -14.52 -0.17 -3.12
CA ALA A 42 -14.03 -0.73 -4.38
C ALA A 42 -12.68 -0.13 -4.79
N ARG A 43 -12.53 1.20 -4.71
CA ARG A 43 -11.24 1.89 -4.95
C ARG A 43 -10.16 1.39 -3.99
N GLY A 44 -10.49 1.27 -2.71
CA GLY A 44 -9.59 0.77 -1.67
C GLY A 44 -9.13 -0.67 -1.91
N VAL A 45 -10.00 -1.55 -2.43
CA VAL A 45 -9.63 -2.92 -2.81
C VAL A 45 -8.61 -2.93 -3.94
N VAL A 46 -8.82 -2.15 -5.00
CA VAL A 46 -7.87 -2.06 -6.11
C VAL A 46 -6.51 -1.51 -5.64
N PHE A 47 -6.53 -0.47 -4.81
CA PHE A 47 -5.32 0.13 -4.25
C PHE A 47 -4.53 -0.85 -3.39
N ARG A 48 -5.18 -1.51 -2.42
CA ARG A 48 -4.53 -2.53 -1.56
C ARG A 48 -4.04 -3.75 -2.35
N SER A 49 -4.80 -4.17 -3.36
CA SER A 49 -4.38 -5.26 -4.25
C SER A 49 -3.10 -4.90 -4.99
N ARG A 50 -2.98 -3.65 -5.49
CA ARG A 50 -1.73 -3.15 -6.09
C ARG A 50 -0.59 -3.11 -5.06
N ASP A 51 -0.83 -2.57 -3.88
CA ASP A 51 0.18 -2.47 -2.82
C ASP A 51 0.74 -3.86 -2.44
N ARG A 52 -0.14 -4.86 -2.31
CA ARG A 52 0.28 -6.25 -2.08
C ARG A 52 1.22 -6.77 -3.17
N LEU A 53 0.87 -6.57 -4.45
CA LEU A 53 1.73 -6.99 -5.56
C LEU A 53 3.10 -6.28 -5.54
N VAL A 54 3.15 -4.99 -5.19
CA VAL A 54 4.41 -4.24 -5.08
C VAL A 54 5.31 -4.85 -4.00
N ARG A 55 4.75 -5.23 -2.85
CA ARG A 55 5.48 -5.91 -1.79
C ARG A 55 5.99 -7.27 -2.24
N GLN A 56 5.14 -8.09 -2.86
CA GLN A 56 5.52 -9.41 -3.41
C GLN A 56 6.64 -9.30 -4.45
N ARG A 57 6.56 -8.32 -5.36
CA ARG A 57 7.63 -8.08 -6.33
C ARG A 57 8.94 -7.71 -5.64
N THR A 58 8.87 -6.89 -4.60
CA THR A 58 10.06 -6.47 -3.84
C THR A 58 10.69 -7.65 -3.11
N GLU A 59 9.87 -8.52 -2.52
CA GLU A 59 10.30 -9.79 -1.91
C GLU A 59 11.03 -10.68 -2.92
N GLN A 60 10.44 -10.91 -4.10
CA GLN A 60 11.08 -11.73 -5.14
C GLN A 60 12.37 -11.10 -5.68
N ILE A 61 12.42 -9.79 -5.85
CA ILE A 61 13.65 -9.07 -6.22
C ILE A 61 14.75 -9.32 -5.17
N ASN A 62 14.39 -9.28 -3.90
CA ASN A 62 15.34 -9.53 -2.81
C ASN A 62 15.78 -11.00 -2.78
N ALA A 63 14.88 -11.95 -3.02
CA ALA A 63 15.21 -13.37 -3.13
C ALA A 63 16.20 -13.63 -4.28
N LEU A 64 15.91 -13.12 -5.48
CA LEU A 64 16.80 -13.23 -6.63
C LEU A 64 18.18 -12.63 -6.35
N ARG A 65 18.23 -11.46 -5.71
CA ARG A 65 19.49 -10.83 -5.32
C ARG A 65 20.24 -11.63 -4.27
N SER A 66 19.56 -12.29 -3.35
CA SER A 66 20.19 -13.16 -2.34
C SER A 66 20.86 -14.36 -2.99
N VAL A 67 20.17 -15.04 -3.91
CA VAL A 67 20.72 -16.18 -4.66
C VAL A 67 21.96 -15.75 -5.44
N LEU A 68 21.88 -14.65 -6.18
CA LEU A 68 23.02 -14.14 -6.95
C LEU A 68 24.20 -13.73 -6.06
N TYR A 69 23.92 -13.17 -4.88
CA TYR A 69 24.94 -12.81 -3.90
C TYR A 69 25.71 -14.04 -3.38
N GLU A 70 25.02 -15.15 -3.12
CA GLU A 70 25.65 -16.43 -2.74
C GLU A 70 26.58 -16.97 -3.83
N GLN A 71 26.33 -16.64 -5.09
CA GLN A 71 27.18 -16.97 -6.24
C GLN A 71 28.27 -15.92 -6.51
N GLY A 72 28.49 -14.97 -5.58
CA GLY A 72 29.49 -13.91 -5.69
C GLY A 72 29.09 -12.73 -6.57
N GLN A 73 27.84 -12.66 -7.04
CA GLN A 73 27.35 -11.62 -7.94
C GLN A 73 26.57 -10.54 -7.18
N VAL A 74 27.15 -9.35 -7.06
CA VAL A 74 26.58 -8.26 -6.25
C VAL A 74 25.83 -7.25 -7.12
N PHE A 75 24.53 -7.12 -6.90
CA PHE A 75 23.68 -6.12 -7.55
C PHE A 75 23.15 -5.08 -6.55
N PRO A 76 23.10 -3.78 -6.91
CA PRO A 76 22.46 -2.75 -6.08
C PRO A 76 20.97 -3.02 -5.82
N THR A 77 20.41 -2.37 -4.82
CA THR A 77 18.97 -2.43 -4.52
C THR A 77 18.13 -1.72 -5.59
N GLY A 78 16.89 -2.16 -5.74
CA GLY A 78 15.86 -1.45 -6.51
C GLY A 78 15.46 -2.11 -7.84
N VAL A 79 14.20 -1.86 -8.22
CA VAL A 79 13.56 -2.47 -9.41
C VAL A 79 14.26 -2.08 -10.73
N HIS A 80 14.93 -0.93 -10.78
CA HIS A 80 15.62 -0.48 -11.98
C HIS A 80 16.83 -1.34 -12.35
N GLN A 81 17.36 -2.14 -11.40
CA GLN A 81 18.48 -3.05 -11.66
C GLN A 81 18.05 -4.33 -12.39
N MET A 82 16.74 -4.62 -12.52
CA MET A 82 16.28 -5.87 -13.13
C MET A 82 16.76 -6.07 -14.56
N LYS A 83 16.90 -4.99 -15.33
CA LYS A 83 17.48 -5.06 -16.68
C LYS A 83 18.93 -5.55 -16.67
N LYS A 84 19.73 -5.14 -15.67
CA LYS A 84 21.13 -5.57 -15.54
C LYS A 84 21.22 -7.03 -15.10
N ILE A 85 20.37 -7.44 -14.15
CA ILE A 85 20.29 -8.84 -13.72
C ILE A 85 19.86 -9.73 -14.89
N ALA A 86 18.85 -9.33 -15.65
CA ALA A 86 18.41 -10.06 -16.83
C ALA A 86 19.52 -10.18 -17.89
N ALA A 87 20.25 -9.10 -18.17
CA ALA A 87 21.37 -9.12 -19.10
C ALA A 87 22.50 -10.06 -18.63
N PHE A 88 22.78 -10.10 -17.33
CA PHE A 88 23.75 -11.04 -16.74
C PHE A 88 23.30 -12.50 -16.90
N LEU A 89 22.04 -12.81 -16.60
CA LEU A 89 21.49 -14.17 -16.75
C LEU A 89 21.50 -14.65 -18.21
N GLN A 90 21.43 -13.75 -19.19
CA GLN A 90 21.50 -14.09 -20.62
C GLN A 90 22.91 -14.38 -21.14
N GLN A 91 23.98 -14.05 -20.40
CA GLN A 91 25.36 -14.31 -20.84
C GLN A 91 25.64 -15.82 -20.85
N ALA A 92 26.01 -16.39 -22.00
CA ALA A 92 26.21 -17.83 -22.14
C ALA A 92 27.13 -18.42 -21.05
N ASP A 93 28.22 -17.72 -20.73
CA ASP A 93 29.12 -18.02 -19.63
C ASP A 93 29.03 -16.92 -18.56
N ASN A 94 28.16 -17.14 -17.57
CA ASN A 94 27.96 -16.24 -16.43
C ASN A 94 28.49 -16.84 -15.10
N GLY A 95 29.20 -17.97 -15.17
CA GLY A 95 29.77 -18.65 -14.01
C GLY A 95 28.75 -19.31 -13.06
N LEU A 96 27.45 -19.32 -13.41
CA LEU A 96 26.42 -19.97 -12.61
C LEU A 96 26.27 -21.45 -12.96
N LEU A 97 25.97 -22.28 -11.95
CA LEU A 97 25.48 -23.63 -12.16
C LEU A 97 24.14 -23.59 -12.91
N ALA A 98 23.90 -24.53 -13.82
CA ALA A 98 22.69 -24.58 -14.64
C ALA A 98 21.39 -24.54 -13.80
N LEU A 99 21.34 -25.33 -12.71
CA LEU A 99 20.19 -25.33 -11.80
C LEU A 99 19.94 -23.96 -11.16
N VAL A 100 21.00 -23.26 -10.71
CA VAL A 100 20.86 -21.93 -10.11
C VAL A 100 20.40 -20.91 -11.14
N ARG A 101 20.88 -21.03 -12.37
CA ARG A 101 20.49 -20.18 -13.49
C ARG A 101 19.00 -20.34 -13.81
N GLU A 102 18.52 -21.58 -13.92
CA GLU A 102 17.11 -21.89 -14.17
C GLU A 102 16.20 -21.27 -13.09
N GLU A 103 16.53 -21.49 -11.80
CA GLU A 103 15.78 -20.90 -10.68
C GLU A 103 15.79 -19.35 -10.70
N CYS A 104 16.93 -18.74 -11.05
CA CYS A 104 17.03 -17.29 -11.21
C CYS A 104 16.16 -16.77 -12.36
N GLU A 105 16.09 -17.51 -13.47
CA GLU A 105 15.25 -17.18 -14.62
C GLU A 105 13.76 -17.30 -14.29
N GLU A 106 13.35 -18.30 -13.50
CA GLU A 106 11.98 -18.43 -13.00
C GLU A 106 11.58 -17.26 -12.09
N LEU A 107 12.45 -16.89 -11.13
CA LEU A 107 12.24 -15.72 -10.28
C LEU A 107 12.12 -14.44 -11.11
N LEU A 108 12.97 -14.27 -12.12
CA LEU A 108 12.93 -13.12 -13.01
C LEU A 108 11.63 -13.07 -13.82
N ALA A 109 11.16 -14.19 -14.34
CA ALA A 109 9.88 -14.29 -15.04
C ALA A 109 8.70 -13.91 -14.13
N SER A 110 8.70 -14.39 -12.88
CA SER A 110 7.69 -14.04 -11.88
C SER A 110 7.68 -12.55 -11.55
N ILE A 111 8.87 -11.93 -11.42
CA ILE A 111 9.02 -10.48 -11.22
C ILE A 111 8.42 -9.69 -12.39
N TYR A 112 8.60 -10.15 -13.63
CA TYR A 112 8.02 -9.51 -14.81
C TYR A 112 6.49 -9.62 -14.84
N ASP A 113 5.92 -10.79 -14.53
CA ASP A 113 4.47 -10.96 -14.43
C ASP A 113 3.87 -10.05 -13.33
N LEU A 114 4.49 -10.02 -12.14
CA LEU A 114 4.07 -9.11 -11.08
C LEU A 114 4.15 -7.64 -11.52
N THR A 115 5.19 -7.26 -12.25
CA THR A 115 5.35 -5.90 -12.80
C THR A 115 4.22 -5.55 -13.75
N ALA A 116 3.90 -6.42 -14.72
CA ALA A 116 2.78 -6.22 -15.64
C ALA A 116 1.44 -6.07 -14.92
N ARG A 117 1.19 -6.90 -13.89
CA ARG A 117 -0.03 -6.81 -13.06
C ARG A 117 -0.10 -5.51 -12.25
N ILE A 118 1.04 -5.05 -11.70
CA ILE A 118 1.14 -3.76 -11.01
C ILE A 118 0.82 -2.62 -11.97
N ASP A 119 1.37 -2.65 -13.19
CA ASP A 119 1.16 -1.61 -14.19
C ASP A 119 -0.29 -1.55 -14.65
N ALA A 120 -0.92 -2.71 -14.88
CA ALA A 120 -2.34 -2.81 -15.20
C ALA A 120 -3.22 -2.21 -14.08
N LYS A 121 -2.94 -2.52 -12.80
CA LYS A 121 -3.66 -1.93 -11.66
C LYS A 121 -3.37 -0.44 -11.50
N THR A 122 -2.14 0.00 -11.78
CA THR A 122 -1.76 1.42 -11.75
C THR A 122 -2.56 2.19 -12.79
N LEU A 123 -2.68 1.67 -14.02
CA LEU A 123 -3.49 2.27 -15.06
C LEU A 123 -4.98 2.31 -14.67
N LYS A 124 -5.50 1.23 -14.08
CA LYS A 124 -6.88 1.19 -13.59
C LYS A 124 -7.14 2.26 -12.52
N LEU A 125 -6.23 2.42 -11.56
CA LEU A 125 -6.33 3.47 -10.54
C LEU A 125 -6.25 4.86 -11.13
N LYS A 126 -5.36 5.11 -12.11
CA LYS A 126 -5.29 6.39 -12.83
C LYS A 126 -6.62 6.72 -13.51
N LYS A 127 -7.26 5.75 -14.19
CA LYS A 127 -8.58 5.97 -14.82
C LYS A 127 -9.66 6.29 -13.79
N LEU A 128 -9.69 5.55 -12.67
CA LEU A 128 -10.63 5.83 -11.58
C LEU A 128 -10.40 7.21 -10.94
N SER A 129 -9.16 7.71 -10.95
CA SER A 129 -8.80 9.03 -10.42
C SER A 129 -9.26 10.22 -11.27
N GLN A 130 -9.68 9.98 -12.51
CA GLN A 130 -10.10 11.04 -13.42
C GLN A 130 -11.62 11.31 -13.38
N GLN A 131 -12.38 10.43 -12.75
CA GLN A 131 -13.85 10.52 -12.68
C GLN A 131 -14.36 11.51 -11.61
N PRO A 132 -13.75 11.62 -10.42
CA PRO A 132 -14.20 12.56 -9.39
C PRO A 132 -13.47 13.90 -9.44
N GLU A 133 -14.23 14.99 -9.27
CA GLU A 133 -13.71 16.37 -9.18
C GLU A 133 -12.67 16.55 -8.05
N ILE A 134 -12.82 15.82 -6.94
CA ILE A 134 -11.90 15.88 -5.79
C ILE A 134 -10.50 15.41 -6.18
N SER A 135 -10.36 14.24 -6.80
CA SER A 135 -9.08 13.72 -7.26
C SER A 135 -8.39 14.65 -8.26
N ARG A 136 -9.15 15.27 -9.18
CA ARG A 136 -8.60 16.25 -10.12
C ARG A 136 -8.06 17.48 -9.41
N ARG A 137 -8.80 17.99 -8.41
CA ARG A 137 -8.36 19.13 -7.59
C ARG A 137 -7.14 18.77 -6.72
N LEU A 138 -7.09 17.56 -6.16
CA LEU A 138 -5.92 17.10 -5.39
C LEU A 138 -4.66 17.04 -6.26
N GLN A 139 -4.79 16.63 -7.52
CA GLN A 139 -3.67 16.53 -8.45
C GLN A 139 -3.08 17.88 -8.90
N THR A 140 -3.72 19.01 -8.60
CA THR A 140 -3.11 20.33 -8.83
C THR A 140 -2.07 20.70 -7.76
N ILE A 141 -2.04 19.97 -6.64
CA ILE A 141 -1.08 20.18 -5.56
C ILE A 141 0.27 19.59 -5.98
N PRO A 142 1.37 20.35 -5.93
CA PRO A 142 2.71 19.84 -6.21
C PRO A 142 3.03 18.59 -5.38
N GLY A 143 3.47 17.52 -6.05
CA GLY A 143 3.79 16.23 -5.41
C GLY A 143 2.60 15.28 -5.21
N VAL A 144 1.37 15.71 -5.49
CA VAL A 144 0.18 14.85 -5.42
C VAL A 144 -0.16 14.29 -6.80
N GLY A 145 0.26 13.05 -7.05
CA GLY A 145 -0.08 12.34 -8.28
C GLY A 145 -1.42 11.58 -8.21
N PRO A 146 -1.86 10.97 -9.32
CA PRO A 146 -3.10 10.18 -9.40
C PRO A 146 -3.23 9.09 -8.32
N LEU A 147 -2.12 8.43 -7.97
CA LEU A 147 -2.12 7.38 -6.93
C LEU A 147 -2.36 7.97 -5.55
N THR A 148 -1.72 9.09 -5.23
CA THR A 148 -1.87 9.77 -3.94
C THR A 148 -3.27 10.35 -3.79
N ALA A 149 -3.79 11.00 -4.84
CA ALA A 149 -5.15 11.52 -4.87
C ALA A 149 -6.18 10.39 -4.66
N MET A 150 -5.99 9.25 -5.33
CA MET A 150 -6.84 8.06 -5.15
C MET A 150 -6.77 7.46 -3.74
N ALA A 151 -5.59 7.49 -3.10
CA ALA A 151 -5.46 7.03 -1.72
C ALA A 151 -6.30 7.90 -0.78
N VAL A 152 -6.25 9.23 -0.95
CA VAL A 152 -7.09 10.15 -0.18
C VAL A 152 -8.56 9.83 -0.39
N GLU A 153 -9.04 9.71 -1.62
CA GLU A 153 -10.46 9.42 -1.84
C GLU A 153 -10.92 8.05 -1.35
N ALA A 154 -10.06 7.04 -1.42
CA ALA A 154 -10.40 5.67 -1.00
C ALA A 154 -10.38 5.49 0.52
N PHE A 155 -9.57 6.27 1.24
CA PHE A 155 -9.27 6.02 2.65
C PHE A 155 -9.60 7.18 3.58
N ALA A 156 -9.50 8.42 3.13
CA ALA A 156 -9.84 9.57 3.95
C ALA A 156 -11.37 9.66 4.15
N PRO A 157 -11.80 10.08 5.34
CA PRO A 157 -13.18 10.49 5.57
C PRO A 157 -13.47 11.83 4.85
N SER A 158 -14.72 12.31 4.92
CA SER A 158 -15.05 13.64 4.39
C SER A 158 -14.11 14.71 4.95
N MET A 159 -13.70 15.67 4.12
CA MET A 159 -12.80 16.74 4.55
C MET A 159 -13.46 17.69 5.57
N ASP A 160 -14.79 17.75 5.58
CA ASP A 160 -15.57 18.61 6.48
C ASP A 160 -15.40 18.25 7.96
N ILE A 161 -14.88 17.06 8.25
CA ILE A 161 -14.61 16.65 9.62
C ILE A 161 -13.34 17.34 10.18
N PHE A 162 -12.48 17.89 9.34
CA PHE A 162 -11.24 18.55 9.76
C PHE A 162 -11.47 20.06 9.81
N ARG A 163 -11.09 20.72 10.92
CA ARG A 163 -11.26 22.17 11.05
C ARG A 163 -10.26 22.93 10.18
N CYS A 164 -9.08 22.34 10.00
CA CYS A 164 -8.03 22.90 9.16
C CYS A 164 -7.15 21.79 8.57
N GLY A 165 -6.30 22.16 7.60
CA GLY A 165 -5.36 21.23 6.98
C GLY A 165 -4.35 20.60 7.95
N ARG A 166 -4.05 21.25 9.07
CA ARG A 166 -3.16 20.69 10.11
C ARG A 166 -3.80 19.49 10.82
N ASP A 167 -5.11 19.51 11.03
CA ASP A 167 -5.83 18.37 11.62
C ASP A 167 -5.80 17.16 10.67
N PHE A 168 -5.96 17.40 9.37
CA PHE A 168 -5.82 16.35 8.35
C PHE A 168 -4.40 15.79 8.33
N ALA A 169 -3.38 16.67 8.33
CA ALA A 169 -1.97 16.27 8.36
C ALA A 169 -1.64 15.40 9.59
N ALA A 170 -2.15 15.77 10.78
CA ALA A 170 -2.01 14.96 11.98
C ALA A 170 -2.71 13.60 11.85
N TRP A 171 -3.90 13.55 11.23
CA TRP A 171 -4.65 12.31 11.01
C TRP A 171 -3.92 11.33 10.07
N ILE A 172 -3.25 11.82 9.03
CA ILE A 172 -2.41 10.98 8.15
C ILE A 172 -1.00 10.74 8.70
N GLY A 173 -0.67 11.24 9.90
CA GLY A 173 0.62 11.02 10.56
C GLY A 173 1.78 11.83 9.99
N LEU A 174 1.52 13.01 9.40
CA LEU A 174 2.55 13.93 8.88
C LEU A 174 3.02 14.98 9.89
N VAL A 175 2.40 15.07 11.06
CA VAL A 175 2.82 15.98 12.14
C VAL A 175 3.48 15.12 13.24
N PRO A 176 4.66 15.51 13.76
CA PRO A 176 5.31 14.81 14.87
C PRO A 176 4.49 14.81 16.16
#